data_AF-A0A0U5IKC8-F1
#
_entry.id   AF-A0A0U5IKC8-F1
#
_cell.length_a   1.000
_cell.length_b   1.000
_cell.length_c   1.000
_cell.angle_alpha   90.00
_cell.angle_beta   90.00
_cell.angle_gamma   90.00
#
_symmetry.space_group_name_H-M   'P 1'
#
loop_
_entity.id
_entity.type
_entity.pdbx_description
1 polymer ?
#
loop_
_entity_poly.entity_id
_entity_poly.type
_entity_poly.pdbx_seq_one_letter_code
_entity_poly.pdbx_strand_id
1 'polypeptide(L)'
;MTENATRDIVAKLWNLCHILRDDGVTYNEYVTELTFLLFLKMMQETGHEDRIPNGYGWEALSKREGLDQLEYYRRLLLDLGDTKKTQDPTILAIFADAGTKLRKPANLKSLTMAIDKLDWFSAREEGLGNLYEGLLEKNAAEKKSGAGQYFTPRPLIDCIVRLTKPQPGEVIQDPAAGTAGFIVAADHDIKVRTDDLFELTENQAFFQRHLAYRGAELVPDAHRLCLMNLMLHGIESSIVCADTLSPDGEALGKADLILTNPPFGTKKGGGRPNRSDFSITNDTSNKQLAFVEHIVRALKPGGRAAVVVPDNVLFEDNTGRRLRTWLMELCDLHTVLRLPTGIFYAQGVKTNVLFFTRGKTDRANTQAVWVYDLRANMPAFGKTRPLTVADFAEFEAAFGVDPYGKAGRTDQGETGRFRCFTREQIMERNDNLDIAWLRDESEDIEERLSDPDDIAAAIIVHLRAALEEIEGLTEEIEAETSSQEEPA
;
A
#
# COMPACT_ATOMS: atom_id res chain seq x y z
N MET A 1 27.34 4.74 -3.97
CA MET A 1 27.90 3.56 -4.68
C MET A 1 27.32 2.23 -4.16
N THR A 2 26.34 2.27 -3.25
CA THR A 2 25.80 1.14 -2.47
C THR A 2 24.38 0.69 -2.88
N GLU A 3 23.81 1.17 -3.99
CA GLU A 3 22.49 0.70 -4.48
C GLU A 3 22.61 -0.43 -5.54
N ASN A 4 23.83 -0.72 -6.00
CA ASN A 4 24.03 -1.63 -7.13
C ASN A 4 23.91 -3.11 -6.73
N ALA A 5 24.35 -3.53 -5.54
CA ALA A 5 24.35 -4.94 -5.19
C ALA A 5 22.92 -5.46 -4.96
N THR A 6 22.10 -4.73 -4.20
CA THR A 6 20.67 -5.04 -4.03
C THR A 6 19.96 -5.13 -5.38
N ARG A 7 20.13 -4.14 -6.26
CA ARG A 7 19.49 -4.16 -7.59
C ARG A 7 19.91 -5.38 -8.43
N ASP A 8 21.19 -5.74 -8.37
CA ASP A 8 21.74 -6.89 -9.10
C ASP A 8 21.23 -8.22 -8.52
N ILE A 9 21.10 -8.34 -7.20
CA ILE A 9 20.52 -9.51 -6.53
C ILE A 9 19.04 -9.65 -6.90
N VAL A 10 18.26 -8.57 -6.82
CA VAL A 10 16.84 -8.54 -7.24
C VAL A 10 16.72 -8.96 -8.69
N ALA A 11 17.60 -8.48 -9.58
CA ALA A 11 17.61 -8.89 -10.98
C ALA A 11 17.93 -10.38 -11.17
N LYS A 12 18.94 -10.91 -10.46
CA LYS A 12 19.30 -12.32 -10.50
C LYS A 12 18.15 -13.21 -10.04
N LEU A 13 17.53 -12.90 -8.90
CA LEU A 13 16.38 -13.63 -8.38
C LEU A 13 15.22 -13.55 -9.37
N TRP A 14 14.85 -12.36 -9.83
CA TRP A 14 13.76 -12.20 -10.78
C TRP A 14 13.95 -12.96 -12.09
N ASN A 15 15.19 -13.08 -12.59
CA ASN A 15 15.49 -13.87 -13.78
C ASN A 15 15.18 -15.37 -13.61
N LEU A 16 15.25 -15.92 -12.39
CA LEU A 16 14.85 -17.30 -12.10
C LEU A 16 13.34 -17.51 -12.26
N CYS A 17 12.54 -16.46 -12.03
CA CYS A 17 11.10 -16.52 -12.27
C CYS A 17 10.79 -16.92 -13.70
N HIS A 18 11.55 -16.40 -14.68
CA HIS A 18 11.34 -16.71 -16.08
C HIS A 18 11.57 -18.19 -16.39
N ILE A 19 12.58 -18.80 -15.77
CA ILE A 19 12.88 -20.24 -15.92
C ILE A 19 11.73 -21.09 -15.37
N LEU A 20 11.16 -20.69 -14.24
CA LEU A 20 10.08 -21.44 -13.58
C LEU A 20 8.72 -21.28 -14.26
N ARG A 21 8.53 -20.19 -15.00
CA ARG A 21 7.30 -19.94 -15.74
C ARG A 21 7.09 -20.95 -16.86
N ASP A 22 8.17 -21.41 -17.49
CA ASP A 22 8.11 -22.45 -18.53
C ASP A 22 7.60 -23.79 -17.97
N ASP A 23 7.62 -23.95 -16.64
CA ASP A 23 7.10 -25.10 -15.92
C ASP A 23 5.72 -24.88 -15.27
N GLY A 24 5.06 -23.77 -15.60
CA GLY A 24 3.69 -23.48 -15.18
C GLY A 24 3.55 -22.77 -13.83
N VAL A 25 4.63 -22.22 -13.27
CA VAL A 25 4.59 -21.40 -12.05
C VAL A 25 4.23 -19.96 -12.42
N THR A 26 3.20 -19.39 -11.81
CA THR A 26 2.82 -17.98 -12.01
C THR A 26 3.74 -17.01 -11.25
N TYR A 27 3.69 -15.71 -11.59
CA TYR A 27 4.49 -14.69 -10.88
C TYR A 27 4.19 -14.61 -9.38
N ASN A 28 2.91 -14.75 -9.00
CA ASN A 28 2.51 -14.71 -7.59
C ASN A 28 3.03 -15.92 -6.85
N GLU A 29 2.83 -17.11 -7.42
CA GLU A 29 3.36 -18.35 -6.83
C GLU A 29 4.88 -18.28 -6.71
N TYR A 30 5.58 -17.77 -7.72
CA TYR A 30 7.03 -17.58 -7.65
C TYR A 30 7.46 -16.69 -6.48
N VAL A 31 6.80 -15.54 -6.29
CA VAL A 31 7.14 -14.63 -5.19
C VAL A 31 6.82 -15.25 -3.84
N THR A 32 5.72 -15.99 -3.71
CA THR A 32 5.42 -16.76 -2.49
C THR A 32 6.49 -17.82 -2.20
N GLU A 33 6.95 -18.56 -3.23
CA GLU A 33 8.06 -19.52 -3.06
C GLU A 33 9.36 -18.84 -2.64
N LEU A 34 9.71 -17.76 -3.33
CA LEU A 34 10.91 -17.00 -3.04
C LEU A 34 10.86 -16.43 -1.62
N THR A 35 9.69 -15.96 -1.20
CA THR A 35 9.39 -15.44 0.13
C THR A 35 9.68 -16.49 1.22
N PHE A 36 9.19 -17.73 1.09
CA PHE A 36 9.51 -18.79 2.05
C PHE A 36 11.00 -19.17 2.07
N LEU A 37 11.62 -19.29 0.91
CA LEU A 37 13.02 -19.68 0.81
C LEU A 37 13.95 -18.58 1.34
N LEU A 38 13.68 -17.31 1.00
CA LEU A 38 14.41 -16.17 1.50
C LEU A 38 14.25 -16.04 3.01
N PHE A 39 13.03 -16.25 3.54
CA PHE A 39 12.81 -16.26 4.99
C PHE A 39 13.78 -17.22 5.69
N LEU A 40 13.81 -18.49 5.27
CA LEU A 40 14.69 -19.49 5.87
C LEU A 40 16.16 -19.10 5.77
N LYS A 41 16.59 -18.59 4.60
CA LYS A 41 17.97 -18.14 4.42
C LYS A 41 18.30 -16.92 5.28
N MET A 42 17.38 -15.98 5.40
CA MET A 42 17.57 -14.77 6.22
C MET A 42 17.62 -15.11 7.71
N MET A 43 16.85 -16.07 8.18
CA MET A 43 16.95 -16.58 9.56
C MET A 43 18.36 -17.14 9.85
N GLN A 44 18.93 -17.90 8.91
CA GLN A 44 20.30 -18.37 9.02
C GLN A 44 21.32 -17.22 9.00
N GLU A 45 21.21 -16.29 8.04
CA GLU A 45 22.19 -15.21 7.88
C GLU A 45 22.16 -14.18 9.03
N THR A 46 21.03 -14.05 9.72
CA THR A 46 20.87 -13.16 10.87
C THR A 46 21.04 -13.86 12.22
N GLY A 47 21.20 -15.19 12.23
CA GLY A 47 21.39 -15.97 13.45
C GLY A 47 20.12 -16.16 14.29
N HIS A 48 18.93 -15.95 13.72
CA HIS A 48 17.65 -16.10 14.40
C HIS A 48 17.00 -17.48 14.19
N GLU A 49 17.75 -18.50 13.75
CA GLU A 49 17.22 -19.86 13.57
C GLU A 49 16.73 -20.51 14.88
N ASP A 50 16.96 -19.90 16.04
CA ASP A 50 16.40 -20.31 17.33
C ASP A 50 14.87 -20.15 17.40
N ARG A 51 14.29 -19.28 16.57
CA ARG A 51 12.83 -19.07 16.48
C ARG A 51 12.14 -20.18 15.69
N ILE A 52 12.85 -20.90 14.81
CA ILE A 52 12.28 -22.03 14.05
C ILE A 52 12.52 -23.36 14.79
N PRO A 53 11.63 -24.36 14.64
CA PRO A 53 11.83 -25.65 15.28
C PRO A 53 13.12 -26.33 14.80
N ASN A 54 13.79 -27.04 15.72
CA ASN A 54 15.02 -27.76 15.43
C ASN A 54 14.87 -28.71 14.24
N GLY A 55 15.82 -28.63 13.30
CA GLY A 55 15.86 -29.48 12.11
C GLY A 55 15.07 -28.94 10.90
N TYR A 56 14.49 -27.72 10.99
CA TYR A 56 13.75 -27.06 9.91
C TYR A 56 14.47 -25.83 9.31
N GLY A 57 15.79 -25.71 9.53
CA GLY A 57 16.60 -24.59 9.03
C GLY A 57 17.01 -24.68 7.56
N TRP A 58 17.64 -23.60 7.06
CA TRP A 58 18.08 -23.48 5.67
C TRP A 58 19.12 -24.54 5.30
N GLU A 59 20.06 -24.82 6.20
CA GLU A 59 21.13 -25.79 5.97
C GLU A 59 20.58 -27.19 5.69
N ALA A 60 19.53 -27.59 6.41
CA ALA A 60 18.87 -28.88 6.24
C ALA A 60 18.11 -28.97 4.89
N LEU A 61 17.58 -27.85 4.39
CA LEU A 61 16.93 -27.79 3.07
C LEU A 61 17.94 -27.81 1.91
N SER A 62 18.99 -26.98 2.00
CA SER A 62 19.93 -26.72 0.89
C SER A 62 20.84 -27.92 0.58
N LYS A 63 21.20 -28.72 1.59
CA LYS A 63 22.02 -29.93 1.44
C LYS A 63 21.31 -31.11 0.79
N ARG A 64 19.98 -31.13 0.80
CA ARG A 64 19.19 -32.21 0.19
C ARG A 64 19.14 -32.06 -1.32
N GLU A 65 18.78 -33.16 -2.00
CA GLU A 65 18.70 -33.21 -3.45
C GLU A 65 17.47 -33.98 -3.94
N GLY A 66 17.07 -33.72 -5.18
CA GLY A 66 16.01 -34.46 -5.85
C GLY A 66 14.70 -34.48 -5.06
N LEU A 67 14.02 -35.63 -5.10
CA LEU A 67 12.72 -35.80 -4.44
C LEU A 67 12.80 -35.61 -2.92
N ASP A 68 13.90 -36.00 -2.28
CA ASP A 68 14.10 -35.81 -0.85
C ASP A 68 14.08 -34.33 -0.45
N GLN A 69 14.70 -33.46 -1.26
CA GLN A 69 14.65 -32.01 -1.03
C GLN A 69 13.21 -31.47 -1.10
N LEU A 70 12.45 -31.90 -2.11
CA LEU A 70 11.09 -31.42 -2.34
C LEU A 70 10.10 -31.93 -1.29
N GLU A 71 10.21 -33.20 -0.89
CA GLU A 71 9.39 -33.78 0.19
C GLU A 71 9.71 -33.14 1.53
N TYR A 72 10.99 -32.91 1.82
CA TYR A 72 11.41 -32.19 3.01
C TYR A 72 10.85 -30.76 3.02
N TYR A 73 10.95 -30.02 1.90
CA TYR A 73 10.44 -28.65 1.80
C TYR A 73 8.93 -28.58 2.06
N ARG A 74 8.15 -29.51 1.47
CA ARG A 74 6.70 -29.60 1.73
C ARG A 74 6.41 -29.82 3.21
N ARG A 75 7.12 -30.75 3.85
CA ARG A 75 6.95 -31.03 5.29
C ARG A 75 7.37 -29.83 6.14
N LEU A 76 8.45 -29.16 5.77
CA LEU A 76 8.93 -27.96 6.44
C LEU A 76 7.87 -26.87 6.44
N LEU A 77 7.26 -26.56 5.29
CA LEU A 77 6.22 -25.53 5.21
C LEU A 77 5.02 -25.85 6.10
N LEU A 78 4.56 -27.11 6.07
CA LEU A 78 3.46 -27.57 6.92
C LEU A 78 3.78 -27.49 8.41
N ASP A 79 4.99 -27.91 8.79
CA ASP A 79 5.40 -27.98 10.19
C ASP A 79 5.67 -26.60 10.79
N LEU A 80 6.14 -25.64 9.99
CA LEU A 80 6.29 -24.24 10.43
C LEU A 80 4.93 -23.56 10.68
N GLY A 81 3.88 -23.97 9.97
CA GLY A 81 2.50 -23.54 10.21
C GLY A 81 1.75 -24.30 11.30
N ASP A 82 2.33 -25.36 11.88
CA ASP A 82 1.66 -26.20 12.88
C ASP A 82 1.95 -25.74 14.32
N THR A 83 0.91 -25.30 15.03
CA THR A 83 0.92 -24.92 16.45
C THR A 83 1.49 -25.99 17.40
N LYS A 84 1.51 -27.26 17.00
CA LYS A 84 2.10 -28.35 17.80
C LYS A 84 3.62 -28.42 17.67
N LYS A 85 4.19 -27.81 16.64
CA LYS A 85 5.63 -27.84 16.34
C LYS A 85 6.29 -26.48 16.49
N THR A 86 5.59 -25.42 16.13
CA THR A 86 6.09 -24.04 16.15
C THR A 86 5.41 -23.26 17.26
N GLN A 87 6.22 -22.58 18.08
CA GLN A 87 5.74 -21.79 19.21
C GLN A 87 5.69 -20.29 18.92
N ASP A 88 6.49 -19.83 17.96
CA ASP A 88 6.57 -18.41 17.58
C ASP A 88 5.31 -17.98 16.80
N PRO A 89 4.51 -17.03 17.32
CA PRO A 89 3.27 -16.60 16.68
C PRO A 89 3.46 -15.95 15.30
N THR A 90 4.57 -15.23 15.10
CA THR A 90 4.89 -14.60 13.83
C THR A 90 5.22 -15.65 12.78
N ILE A 91 6.00 -16.66 13.13
CA ILE A 91 6.31 -17.79 12.22
C ILE A 91 5.04 -18.57 11.91
N LEU A 92 4.19 -18.85 12.90
CA LEU A 92 2.91 -19.50 12.67
C LEU A 92 2.04 -18.72 11.69
N ALA A 93 1.93 -17.41 11.84
CA ALA A 93 1.15 -16.58 10.93
C ALA A 93 1.76 -16.53 9.52
N ILE A 94 3.08 -16.45 9.42
CA ILE A 94 3.80 -16.48 8.14
C ILE A 94 3.59 -17.82 7.42
N PHE A 95 3.62 -18.95 8.12
CA PHE A 95 3.52 -20.28 7.52
C PHE A 95 2.11 -20.91 7.61
N ALA A 96 1.12 -20.15 8.06
CA ALA A 96 -0.28 -20.57 8.09
C ALA A 96 -0.72 -21.01 6.69
N ASP A 97 -1.19 -22.25 6.57
CA ASP A 97 -1.57 -22.92 5.32
C ASP A 97 -0.51 -22.83 4.20
N ALA A 98 0.77 -22.72 4.55
CA ALA A 98 1.86 -22.65 3.58
C ALA A 98 2.01 -23.97 2.82
N GLY A 99 2.10 -23.86 1.49
CA GLY A 99 2.30 -24.99 0.61
C GLY A 99 3.02 -24.58 -0.67
N THR A 100 3.92 -25.44 -1.14
CA THR A 100 4.67 -25.18 -2.37
C THR A 100 3.90 -25.58 -3.62
N LYS A 101 3.99 -24.74 -4.65
CA LYS A 101 3.53 -24.98 -6.02
C LYS A 101 4.61 -25.63 -6.89
N LEU A 102 5.84 -25.73 -6.40
CA LEU A 102 6.93 -26.40 -7.10
C LEU A 102 6.66 -27.90 -7.21
N ARG A 103 6.58 -28.39 -8.45
CA ARG A 103 6.35 -29.81 -8.75
C ARG A 103 7.64 -30.56 -9.10
N LYS A 104 8.61 -29.85 -9.68
CA LYS A 104 9.87 -30.43 -10.15
C LYS A 104 11.00 -30.19 -9.14
N PRO A 105 11.70 -31.24 -8.65
CA PRO A 105 12.84 -31.07 -7.76
C PRO A 105 13.95 -30.16 -8.31
N ALA A 106 14.20 -30.22 -9.61
CA ALA A 106 15.21 -29.39 -10.28
C ALA A 106 14.95 -27.89 -10.09
N ASN A 107 13.68 -27.48 -10.01
CA ASN A 107 13.28 -26.10 -9.84
C ASN A 107 13.58 -25.60 -8.43
N LEU A 108 13.22 -26.39 -7.42
CA LEU A 108 13.57 -26.11 -6.03
C LEU A 108 15.09 -26.08 -5.83
N LYS A 109 15.82 -27.02 -6.44
CA LYS A 109 17.29 -27.03 -6.38
C LYS A 109 17.90 -25.79 -7.03
N SER A 110 17.39 -25.38 -8.19
CA SER A 110 17.83 -24.17 -8.88
C SER A 110 17.61 -22.93 -8.03
N LEU A 111 16.45 -22.80 -7.39
CA LEU A 111 16.16 -21.69 -6.47
C LEU A 111 17.09 -21.69 -5.25
N THR A 112 17.16 -22.82 -4.55
CA THR A 112 18.00 -22.93 -3.33
C THR A 112 19.46 -22.67 -3.64
N MET A 113 20.01 -23.19 -4.74
CA MET A 113 21.38 -22.91 -5.16
C MET A 113 21.59 -21.45 -5.54
N ALA A 114 20.63 -20.81 -6.21
CA ALA A 114 20.77 -19.42 -6.61
C ALA A 114 20.73 -18.47 -5.40
N ILE A 115 19.84 -18.75 -4.44
CA ILE A 115 19.74 -18.03 -3.17
C ILE A 115 21.03 -18.22 -2.34
N ASP A 116 21.57 -19.44 -2.27
CA ASP A 116 22.78 -19.73 -1.50
C ASP A 116 24.04 -19.06 -2.08
N LYS A 117 24.06 -18.82 -3.40
CA LYS A 117 25.15 -18.13 -4.12
C LYS A 117 25.07 -16.60 -4.08
N LEU A 118 24.05 -16.03 -3.45
CA LEU A 118 23.96 -14.57 -3.32
C LEU A 118 25.07 -14.05 -2.39
N ASP A 119 25.46 -12.81 -2.61
CA ASP A 119 26.39 -12.11 -1.73
C ASP A 119 25.65 -11.57 -0.50
N TRP A 120 25.47 -12.45 0.49
CA TRP A 120 24.80 -12.14 1.75
C TRP A 120 25.60 -11.21 2.66
N PHE A 121 26.90 -11.03 2.42
CA PHE A 121 27.69 -10.04 3.14
C PHE A 121 27.24 -8.63 2.72
N SER A 122 27.30 -8.35 1.41
CA SER A 122 26.85 -7.06 0.87
C SER A 122 25.36 -6.81 1.14
N ALA A 123 24.52 -7.84 1.04
CA ALA A 123 23.09 -7.70 1.34
C ALA A 123 22.80 -7.36 2.81
N ARG A 124 23.66 -7.77 3.76
CA ARG A 124 23.54 -7.36 5.16
C ARG A 124 23.97 -5.91 5.37
N GLU A 125 25.08 -5.49 4.76
CA GLU A 125 25.53 -4.09 4.84
C GLU A 125 24.52 -3.12 4.21
N GLU A 126 23.88 -3.50 3.10
CA GLU A 126 22.85 -2.68 2.43
C GLU A 126 21.45 -2.81 3.07
N GLY A 127 21.26 -3.75 4.01
CA GLY A 127 20.00 -4.04 4.67
C GLY A 127 19.15 -5.09 3.92
N LEU A 128 18.92 -6.24 4.55
CA LEU A 128 18.13 -7.35 3.97
C LEU A 128 16.68 -6.97 3.67
N GLY A 129 16.12 -6.04 4.44
CA GLY A 129 14.79 -5.48 4.19
C GLY A 129 14.69 -4.77 2.85
N ASN A 130 15.69 -3.97 2.47
CA ASN A 130 15.73 -3.27 1.19
C ASN A 130 15.74 -4.23 -0.01
N LEU A 131 16.44 -5.36 0.14
CA LEU A 131 16.43 -6.43 -0.86
C LEU A 131 15.03 -7.01 -1.05
N TYR A 132 14.34 -7.29 0.04
CA TYR A 132 12.98 -7.84 0.01
C TYR A 132 12.00 -6.84 -0.59
N GLU A 133 12.09 -5.56 -0.20
CA GLU A 133 11.25 -4.48 -0.75
C GLU A 133 11.43 -4.31 -2.27
N GLY A 134 12.68 -4.43 -2.78
CA GLY A 134 12.94 -4.40 -4.21
C GLY A 134 12.33 -5.57 -4.98
N LEU A 135 12.20 -6.75 -4.37
CA LEU A 135 11.49 -7.89 -4.96
C LEU A 135 9.98 -7.66 -5.00
N LEU A 136 9.42 -7.14 -3.91
CA LEU A 136 8.00 -6.79 -3.82
C LEU A 136 7.64 -5.71 -4.86
N GLU A 137 8.48 -4.69 -5.02
CA GLU A 137 8.30 -3.64 -6.01
C GLU A 137 8.29 -4.18 -7.44
N LYS A 138 9.23 -5.08 -7.79
CA LYS A 138 9.22 -5.74 -9.11
C LYS A 138 7.96 -6.56 -9.35
N ASN A 139 7.48 -7.26 -8.33
CA ASN A 139 6.25 -8.05 -8.45
C ASN A 139 5.01 -7.16 -8.62
N ALA A 140 4.93 -6.06 -7.89
CA ALA A 140 3.86 -5.08 -8.01
C ALA A 140 3.83 -4.38 -9.37
N ALA A 141 5.00 -4.10 -9.96
CA ALA A 141 5.13 -3.48 -11.28
C ALA A 141 4.77 -4.43 -12.45
N GLU A 142 4.69 -5.74 -12.21
CA GLU A 142 4.32 -6.73 -13.22
C GLU A 142 2.79 -6.80 -13.38
N LYS A 143 2.25 -6.21 -14.46
CA LYS A 143 0.79 -6.11 -14.69
C LYS A 143 0.04 -7.45 -14.56
N LYS A 144 0.67 -8.57 -14.90
CA LYS A 144 0.07 -9.91 -14.85
C LYS A 144 0.02 -10.53 -13.44
N SER A 145 0.69 -9.94 -12.46
CA SER A 145 0.68 -10.44 -11.08
C SER A 145 -0.62 -10.07 -10.34
N GLY A 146 -1.21 -8.91 -10.63
CA GLY A 146 -2.31 -8.37 -9.82
C GLY A 146 -1.90 -7.95 -8.41
N ALA A 147 -0.62 -8.09 -8.04
CA ALA A 147 -0.08 -7.72 -6.72
C ALA A 147 0.05 -6.21 -6.53
N GLY A 148 0.02 -5.44 -7.63
CA GLY A 148 0.11 -3.99 -7.58
C GLY A 148 -0.97 -3.31 -6.74
N GLN A 149 -2.10 -3.99 -6.47
CA GLN A 149 -3.16 -3.47 -5.59
C GLN A 149 -2.72 -3.34 -4.12
N TYR A 150 -1.65 -4.01 -3.71
CA TYR A 150 -1.11 -4.00 -2.35
C TYR A 150 0.16 -3.14 -2.22
N PHE A 151 0.49 -2.36 -3.26
CA PHE A 151 1.73 -1.63 -3.34
C PHE A 151 1.50 -0.14 -3.62
N THR A 152 2.28 0.69 -2.93
CA THR A 152 2.30 2.14 -3.12
C THR A 152 3.70 2.54 -3.60
N PRO A 153 3.84 3.40 -4.62
CA PRO A 153 5.15 3.83 -5.10
C PRO A 153 6.03 4.38 -3.98
N ARG A 154 7.28 3.91 -3.88
CA ARG A 154 8.21 4.32 -2.82
C ARG A 154 8.43 5.84 -2.73
N PRO A 155 8.63 6.56 -3.85
CA PRO A 155 8.75 8.01 -3.80
C PRO A 155 7.56 8.72 -3.14
N LEU A 156 6.34 8.17 -3.30
CA LEU A 156 5.13 8.70 -2.67
C LEU A 156 5.09 8.37 -1.17
N ILE A 157 5.41 7.14 -0.78
CA ILE A 157 5.52 6.76 0.64
C ILE A 157 6.52 7.68 1.34
N ASP A 158 7.71 7.85 0.78
CA ASP A 158 8.77 8.63 1.40
C ASP A 158 8.39 10.12 1.51
N CYS A 159 7.71 10.67 0.49
CA CYS A 159 7.16 12.02 0.53
C CYS A 159 6.17 12.17 1.70
N ILE A 160 5.21 11.26 1.81
CA ILE A 160 4.21 11.26 2.89
C ILE A 160 4.88 11.15 4.27
N VAL A 161 5.86 10.27 4.44
CA VAL A 161 6.60 10.10 5.71
C VAL A 161 7.41 11.34 6.05
N ARG A 162 8.16 11.92 5.09
CA ARG A 162 8.92 13.17 5.30
C ARG A 162 8.04 14.35 5.73
N LEU A 163 6.84 14.45 5.16
CA LEU A 163 5.89 15.53 5.48
C LEU A 163 5.20 15.30 6.82
N THR A 164 4.83 14.06 7.13
CA THR A 164 4.13 13.74 8.38
C THR A 164 5.09 13.59 9.57
N LYS A 165 6.39 13.38 9.37
CA LYS A 165 7.43 13.38 10.43
C LYS A 165 7.07 12.50 11.65
N PRO A 166 6.96 11.17 11.49
CA PRO A 166 6.68 10.27 12.62
C PRO A 166 7.68 10.45 13.76
N GLN A 167 7.24 10.40 15.01
CA GLN A 167 8.09 10.59 16.19
C GLN A 167 8.18 9.30 17.03
N PRO A 168 9.32 9.05 17.71
CA PRO A 168 9.39 8.00 18.72
C PRO A 168 8.29 8.14 19.77
N GLY A 169 7.64 7.04 20.13
CA GLY A 169 6.54 7.04 21.10
C GLY A 169 5.16 7.31 20.52
N GLU A 170 5.05 7.67 19.24
CA GLU A 170 3.76 7.72 18.53
C GLU A 170 3.28 6.31 18.17
N VAL A 171 1.96 6.09 18.27
CA VAL A 171 1.31 4.92 17.66
C VAL A 171 1.00 5.26 16.21
N ILE A 172 1.57 4.50 15.28
CA ILE A 172 1.41 4.64 13.83
C ILE A 172 0.55 3.48 13.33
N GLN A 173 -0.52 3.79 12.61
CA GLN A 173 -1.45 2.79 12.11
C GLN A 173 -1.56 2.80 10.58
N ASP A 174 -1.59 1.60 9.99
CA ASP A 174 -1.95 1.38 8.59
C ASP A 174 -3.13 0.38 8.51
N PRO A 175 -4.38 0.85 8.34
CA PRO A 175 -5.56 -0.01 8.27
C PRO A 175 -5.69 -0.82 6.97
N ALA A 176 -4.82 -0.59 5.98
CA ALA A 176 -4.78 -1.36 4.74
C ALA A 176 -3.31 -1.65 4.41
N ALA A 177 -2.68 -2.41 5.31
CA ALA A 177 -1.23 -2.50 5.41
C ALA A 177 -0.56 -3.01 4.12
N GLY A 178 -1.20 -3.86 3.33
CA GLY A 178 -0.61 -4.44 2.13
C GLY A 178 0.68 -5.17 2.48
N THR A 179 1.81 -4.66 2.00
CA THR A 179 3.16 -5.16 2.32
C THR A 179 3.85 -4.41 3.48
N ALA A 180 3.13 -3.55 4.20
CA ALA A 180 3.59 -2.68 5.29
C ALA A 180 4.58 -1.56 4.88
N GLY A 181 4.53 -1.12 3.61
CA GLY A 181 5.46 -0.12 3.09
C GLY A 181 5.48 1.21 3.87
N PHE A 182 4.31 1.70 4.33
CA PHE A 182 4.25 2.92 5.17
C PHE A 182 4.86 2.71 6.55
N ILE A 183 4.61 1.57 7.18
CA ILE A 183 5.15 1.22 8.51
C ILE A 183 6.66 1.12 8.45
N VAL A 184 7.19 0.38 7.47
CA VAL A 184 8.64 0.22 7.26
C VAL A 184 9.31 1.57 7.00
N ALA A 185 8.74 2.41 6.14
CA ALA A 185 9.30 3.73 5.87
C ALA A 185 9.26 4.66 7.11
N ALA A 186 8.18 4.61 7.90
CA ALA A 186 8.09 5.38 9.13
C ALA A 186 9.08 4.91 10.21
N ASP A 187 9.29 3.59 10.36
CA ASP A 187 10.31 3.01 11.24
C ASP A 187 11.72 3.40 10.83
N HIS A 188 12.03 3.28 9.54
CA HIS A 188 13.33 3.70 9.01
C HIS A 188 13.59 5.19 9.27
N ASP A 189 12.61 6.06 9.03
CA ASP A 189 12.73 7.50 9.27
C ASP A 189 12.95 7.84 10.76
N ILE A 190 12.34 7.08 11.67
CA ILE A 190 12.60 7.19 13.12
C ILE A 190 14.01 6.70 13.47
N LYS A 191 14.42 5.53 12.98
CA LYS A 191 15.74 4.94 13.25
C LYS A 191 16.88 5.83 12.77
N VAL A 192 16.77 6.39 11.57
CA VAL A 192 17.79 7.32 11.03
C VAL A 192 17.96 8.55 11.93
N ARG A 193 16.88 9.07 12.52
CA ARG A 193 16.93 10.24 13.41
C ARG A 193 17.35 9.95 14.85
N THR A 194 17.42 8.68 15.23
CA THR A 194 17.65 8.25 16.62
C THR A 194 18.86 7.34 16.75
N ASP A 195 19.73 7.33 15.73
CA ASP A 195 20.87 6.43 15.61
C ASP A 195 20.46 4.97 15.86
N ASP A 196 19.60 4.42 15.00
CA ASP A 196 19.06 3.05 15.13
C ASP A 196 18.45 2.75 16.52
N LEU A 197 17.72 3.73 17.06
CA LEU A 197 17.10 3.72 18.38
C LEU A 197 18.09 3.80 19.56
N PHE A 198 19.40 3.92 19.34
CA PHE A 198 20.41 4.00 20.41
C PHE A 198 20.32 5.30 21.22
N GLU A 199 19.73 6.37 20.66
CA GLU A 199 19.45 7.61 21.40
C GLU A 199 18.22 7.50 22.31
N LEU A 200 17.42 6.43 22.18
CA LEU A 200 16.21 6.22 22.98
C LEU A 200 16.50 5.47 24.28
N THR A 201 15.67 5.71 25.30
CA THR A 201 15.68 4.85 26.50
C THR A 201 15.27 3.42 26.15
N GLU A 202 15.68 2.44 26.94
CA GLU A 202 15.33 1.03 26.74
C GLU A 202 13.81 0.82 26.60
N ASN A 203 13.01 1.49 27.43
CA ASN A 203 11.55 1.43 27.36
C ASN A 203 10.99 2.02 26.05
N GLN A 204 11.58 3.10 25.55
CA GLN A 204 11.17 3.72 24.28
C GLN A 204 11.58 2.86 23.09
N ALA A 205 12.79 2.32 23.09
CA ALA A 205 13.24 1.39 22.05
C ALA A 205 12.37 0.11 22.04
N PHE A 206 12.02 -0.42 23.22
CA PHE A 206 11.07 -1.52 23.35
C PHE A 206 9.69 -1.16 22.78
N PHE A 207 9.14 0.00 23.16
CA PHE A 207 7.88 0.48 22.59
C PHE A 207 7.97 0.57 21.06
N GLN A 208 9.05 1.12 20.52
CA GLN A 208 9.22 1.30 19.08
C GLN A 208 9.23 -0.03 18.34
N ARG A 209 9.94 -1.04 18.85
CA ARG A 209 10.03 -2.36 18.20
C ARG A 209 8.71 -3.14 18.28
N HIS A 210 8.04 -3.12 19.44
CA HIS A 210 6.97 -4.08 19.73
C HIS A 210 5.55 -3.49 19.75
N LEU A 211 5.38 -2.18 19.93
CA LEU A 211 4.09 -1.57 20.26
C LEU A 211 3.71 -0.34 19.41
N ALA A 212 4.67 0.28 18.73
CA ALA A 212 4.44 1.53 18.00
C ALA A 212 3.58 1.35 16.75
N TYR A 213 3.59 0.18 16.12
CA TYR A 213 2.90 -0.02 14.84
C TYR A 213 1.66 -0.87 15.00
N ARG A 214 0.59 -0.50 14.29
CA ARG A 214 -0.67 -1.23 14.24
C ARG A 214 -1.19 -1.26 12.83
N GLY A 215 -1.99 -2.27 12.50
CA GLY A 215 -2.59 -2.32 11.18
C GLY A 215 -3.31 -3.63 10.94
N ALA A 216 -3.97 -3.68 9.80
CA ALA A 216 -4.66 -4.85 9.33
C ALA A 216 -4.39 -5.05 7.83
N GLU A 217 -4.28 -6.31 7.44
CA GLU A 217 -4.32 -6.74 6.05
C GLU A 217 -5.38 -7.83 5.91
N LEU A 218 -6.27 -7.69 4.93
CA LEU A 218 -7.40 -8.60 4.77
C LEU A 218 -6.98 -9.93 4.15
N VAL A 219 -6.03 -9.89 3.21
CA VAL A 219 -5.68 -11.04 2.38
C VAL A 219 -4.52 -11.80 3.03
N PRO A 220 -4.69 -13.09 3.41
CA PRO A 220 -3.65 -13.85 4.11
C PRO A 220 -2.30 -13.90 3.38
N ASP A 221 -2.32 -14.01 2.05
CA ASP A 221 -1.09 -14.01 1.25
C ASP A 221 -0.36 -12.68 1.29
N ALA A 222 -1.08 -11.54 1.26
CA ALA A 222 -0.47 -10.22 1.40
C ALA A 222 0.00 -9.98 2.84
N HIS A 223 -0.78 -10.42 3.83
CA HIS A 223 -0.42 -10.34 5.24
C HIS A 223 0.88 -11.10 5.54
N ARG A 224 1.09 -12.25 4.93
CA ARG A 224 2.36 -12.99 5.00
C ARG A 224 3.54 -12.16 4.50
N LEU A 225 3.41 -11.51 3.35
CA LEU A 225 4.45 -10.63 2.81
C LEU A 225 4.73 -9.46 3.76
N CYS A 226 3.67 -8.87 4.33
CA CYS A 226 3.76 -7.83 5.36
C CYS A 226 4.56 -8.31 6.58
N LEU A 227 4.20 -9.43 7.20
CA LEU A 227 4.89 -9.94 8.38
C LEU A 227 6.38 -10.22 8.12
N MET A 228 6.70 -10.80 6.95
CA MET A 228 8.08 -11.00 6.57
C MET A 228 8.83 -9.67 6.39
N ASN A 229 8.20 -8.69 5.74
CA ASN A 229 8.81 -7.39 5.55
C ASN A 229 9.11 -6.69 6.88
N LEU A 230 8.15 -6.70 7.81
CA LEU A 230 8.32 -6.14 9.16
C LEU A 230 9.47 -6.81 9.91
N MET A 231 9.51 -8.15 9.88
CA MET A 231 10.54 -8.93 10.56
C MET A 231 11.95 -8.62 10.04
N LEU A 232 12.10 -8.46 8.72
CA LEU A 232 13.40 -8.12 8.10
C LEU A 232 13.86 -6.69 8.41
N HIS A 233 12.93 -5.83 8.79
CA HIS A 233 13.23 -4.48 9.28
C HIS A 233 13.32 -4.42 10.82
N GLY A 234 13.27 -5.56 11.52
CA GLY A 234 13.35 -5.62 12.99
C GLY A 234 12.13 -5.01 13.69
N ILE A 235 10.97 -5.04 13.02
CA ILE A 235 9.69 -4.59 13.56
C ILE A 235 8.91 -5.81 14.03
N GLU A 236 8.58 -5.85 15.31
CA GLU A 236 7.87 -6.97 15.97
C GLU A 236 6.45 -6.58 16.40
N SER A 237 5.96 -5.46 15.92
CA SER A 237 4.61 -4.98 16.20
C SER A 237 3.55 -5.84 15.50
N SER A 238 2.38 -5.96 16.14
CA SER A 238 1.31 -6.82 15.65
C SER A 238 0.49 -6.16 14.55
N ILE A 239 0.70 -6.60 13.30
CA ILE A 239 -0.22 -6.37 12.19
C ILE A 239 -1.09 -7.61 12.03
N VAL A 240 -2.41 -7.45 12.03
CA VAL A 240 -3.35 -8.58 12.05
C VAL A 240 -3.87 -8.93 10.66
N CYS A 241 -4.15 -10.21 10.42
CA CYS A 241 -4.90 -10.64 9.24
C CYS A 241 -6.39 -10.43 9.52
N ALA A 242 -6.97 -9.30 9.11
CA ALA A 242 -8.33 -8.91 9.50
C ALA A 242 -9.00 -7.94 8.51
N ASP A 243 -10.32 -7.84 8.60
CA ASP A 243 -11.10 -6.84 7.86
C ASP A 243 -11.26 -5.56 8.69
N THR A 244 -10.62 -4.47 8.24
CA THR A 244 -10.75 -3.14 8.86
C THR A 244 -12.19 -2.63 8.90
N LEU A 245 -13.04 -3.07 7.96
CA LEU A 245 -14.44 -2.65 7.87
C LEU A 245 -15.37 -3.57 8.68
N SER A 246 -14.82 -4.52 9.44
CA SER A 246 -15.50 -5.34 10.46
C SER A 246 -15.18 -4.84 11.89
N PRO A 247 -15.73 -5.44 12.96
CA PRO A 247 -15.35 -5.10 14.34
C PRO A 247 -13.84 -5.24 14.62
N ASP A 248 -13.10 -6.01 13.82
CA ASP A 248 -11.65 -6.17 13.97
C ASP A 248 -10.91 -4.83 13.75
N GLY A 249 -11.38 -4.02 12.80
CA GLY A 249 -10.83 -2.68 12.59
C GLY A 249 -11.14 -1.71 13.73
N GLU A 250 -12.18 -1.94 14.53
CA GLU A 250 -12.41 -1.15 15.75
C GLU A 250 -11.38 -1.53 16.83
N ALA A 251 -11.04 -2.82 16.90
CA ALA A 251 -10.09 -3.37 17.86
C ALA A 251 -8.63 -2.91 17.66
N LEU A 252 -8.27 -2.39 16.48
CA LEU A 252 -6.96 -1.75 16.25
C LEU A 252 -6.69 -0.56 17.19
N GLY A 253 -7.76 0.09 17.67
CA GLY A 253 -7.69 1.19 18.61
C GLY A 253 -7.20 2.50 17.99
N LYS A 254 -6.92 3.48 18.86
CA LYS A 254 -6.57 4.83 18.42
C LYS A 254 -5.07 5.00 18.11
N ALA A 255 -4.76 5.84 17.13
CA ALA A 255 -3.39 6.15 16.69
C ALA A 255 -3.10 7.66 16.73
N ASP A 256 -1.81 8.00 16.88
CA ASP A 256 -1.30 9.38 16.78
C ASP A 256 -1.06 9.77 15.32
N LEU A 257 -0.68 8.79 14.49
CA LEU A 257 -0.45 8.95 13.06
C LEU A 257 -1.11 7.80 12.28
N ILE A 258 -1.81 8.12 11.19
CA ILE A 258 -2.33 7.11 10.25
C ILE A 258 -1.79 7.38 8.85
N LEU A 259 -1.08 6.40 8.28
CA LEU A 259 -0.50 6.45 6.93
C LEU A 259 -1.00 5.24 6.17
N THR A 260 -1.72 5.45 5.06
CA THR A 260 -2.35 4.31 4.38
C THR A 260 -2.75 4.60 2.95
N ASN A 261 -2.81 3.53 2.15
CA ASN A 261 -3.36 3.52 0.81
C ASN A 261 -4.42 2.41 0.71
N PRO A 262 -5.69 2.71 1.03
CA PRO A 262 -6.78 1.75 0.94
C PRO A 262 -7.02 1.27 -0.50
N PRO A 263 -7.59 0.06 -0.69
CA PRO A 263 -7.78 -0.50 -2.02
C PRO A 263 -8.75 0.33 -2.87
N PHE A 264 -8.42 0.53 -4.15
CA PHE A 264 -9.23 1.33 -5.10
C PHE A 264 -10.39 0.57 -5.77
N GLY A 265 -10.38 -0.77 -5.70
CA GLY A 265 -11.28 -1.62 -6.49
C GLY A 265 -12.75 -1.61 -6.04
N THR A 266 -13.65 -1.84 -7.00
CA THR A 266 -15.11 -1.95 -6.84
C THR A 266 -15.60 -3.35 -6.46
N LYS A 267 -14.69 -4.34 -6.31
CA LYS A 267 -15.07 -5.73 -6.03
C LYS A 267 -15.93 -5.79 -4.76
N LYS A 268 -17.22 -6.14 -4.94
CA LYS A 268 -18.23 -6.39 -3.91
C LYS A 268 -17.89 -7.57 -2.97
N GLY A 269 -16.69 -8.17 -3.05
CA GLY A 269 -16.26 -9.18 -2.08
C GLY A 269 -16.11 -8.56 -0.69
N GLY A 270 -16.77 -9.10 0.34
CA GLY A 270 -16.74 -8.57 1.71
C GLY A 270 -17.96 -7.74 2.14
N GLY A 271 -18.90 -7.45 1.24
CA GLY A 271 -20.17 -6.80 1.60
C GLY A 271 -20.05 -5.34 2.08
N ARG A 272 -21.09 -4.85 2.76
CA ARG A 272 -21.10 -3.53 3.44
C ARG A 272 -20.27 -3.59 4.72
N PRO A 273 -19.76 -2.45 5.23
CA PRO A 273 -19.10 -2.41 6.52
C PRO A 273 -19.97 -3.00 7.63
N ASN A 274 -19.39 -3.84 8.48
CA ASN A 274 -20.04 -4.42 9.65
C ASN A 274 -19.46 -3.79 10.92
N ARG A 275 -19.61 -2.47 11.05
CA ARG A 275 -19.06 -1.64 12.13
C ARG A 275 -20.17 -0.91 12.83
N SER A 276 -20.38 -1.19 14.12
CA SER A 276 -21.47 -0.58 14.89
C SER A 276 -21.26 0.91 15.15
N ASP A 277 -20.01 1.37 15.13
CA ASP A 277 -19.66 2.77 15.34
C ASP A 277 -19.68 3.59 14.04
N PHE A 278 -19.87 2.98 12.86
CA PHE A 278 -19.99 3.72 11.60
C PHE A 278 -21.36 4.40 11.51
N SER A 279 -21.37 5.70 11.26
CA SER A 279 -22.58 6.52 11.20
C SER A 279 -22.79 7.20 9.85
N ILE A 280 -21.76 7.27 9.00
CA ILE A 280 -21.85 7.88 7.68
C ILE A 280 -21.89 6.81 6.59
N THR A 281 -21.05 5.79 6.70
CA THR A 281 -20.79 4.80 5.64
C THR A 281 -21.30 3.39 5.94
N ASN A 282 -22.12 3.20 6.97
CA ASN A 282 -22.73 1.90 7.30
C ASN A 282 -23.60 1.33 6.15
N ASP A 283 -24.26 2.22 5.39
CA ASP A 283 -25.20 1.84 4.33
C ASP A 283 -24.58 1.84 2.92
N THR A 284 -23.33 2.26 2.75
CA THR A 284 -22.66 2.30 1.44
C THR A 284 -21.82 1.05 1.20
N SER A 285 -21.77 0.62 -0.07
CA SER A 285 -20.80 -0.38 -0.55
C SER A 285 -19.48 0.25 -1.00
N ASN A 286 -19.38 1.59 -1.01
CA ASN A 286 -18.13 2.29 -1.31
C ASN A 286 -17.16 2.15 -0.12
N LYS A 287 -16.18 1.27 -0.30
CA LYS A 287 -15.16 0.97 0.71
C LYS A 287 -14.20 2.13 0.95
N GLN A 288 -13.89 2.91 -0.08
CA GLN A 288 -12.95 4.03 0.06
C GLN A 288 -13.51 5.09 1.01
N LEU A 289 -14.81 5.37 0.94
CA LEU A 289 -15.51 6.19 1.93
C LEU A 289 -15.42 5.57 3.35
N ALA A 290 -15.67 4.27 3.46
CA ALA A 290 -15.65 3.56 4.74
C ALA A 290 -14.26 3.57 5.41
N PHE A 291 -13.18 3.47 4.63
CA PHE A 291 -11.82 3.62 5.13
C PHE A 291 -11.54 5.05 5.64
N VAL A 292 -12.03 6.08 4.94
CA VAL A 292 -11.90 7.46 5.44
C VAL A 292 -12.65 7.65 6.76
N GLU A 293 -13.85 7.07 6.90
CA GLU A 293 -14.56 7.08 8.19
C GLU A 293 -13.76 6.36 9.29
N HIS A 294 -13.21 5.18 9.01
CA HIS A 294 -12.33 4.47 9.94
C HIS A 294 -11.17 5.37 10.41
N ILE A 295 -10.46 6.02 9.48
CA ILE A 295 -9.27 6.83 9.79
C ILE A 295 -9.64 7.99 10.72
N VAL A 296 -10.70 8.75 10.41
CA VAL A 296 -11.14 9.87 11.26
C VAL A 296 -11.52 9.39 12.66
N ARG A 297 -12.16 8.22 12.77
CA ARG A 297 -12.50 7.62 14.06
C ARG A 297 -11.25 7.14 14.79
N ALA A 298 -10.30 6.53 14.10
CA ALA A 298 -9.11 5.93 14.70
C ALA A 298 -8.07 6.97 15.15
N LEU A 299 -8.12 8.21 14.68
CA LEU A 299 -7.24 9.26 15.17
C LEU A 299 -7.55 9.66 16.62
N LYS A 300 -6.50 9.78 17.44
CA LYS A 300 -6.55 10.49 18.72
C LYS A 300 -6.79 11.98 18.49
N PRO A 301 -7.39 12.73 19.43
CA PRO A 301 -7.42 14.20 19.36
C PRO A 301 -6.00 14.77 19.20
N GLY A 302 -5.78 15.58 18.16
CA GLY A 302 -4.46 16.10 17.80
C GLY A 302 -3.58 15.15 16.96
N GLY A 303 -4.02 13.91 16.72
CA GLY A 303 -3.37 13.00 15.79
C GLY A 303 -3.55 13.45 14.34
N ARG A 304 -2.70 12.97 13.43
CA ARG A 304 -2.70 13.37 12.02
C ARG A 304 -2.75 12.17 11.08
N ALA A 305 -3.21 12.37 9.85
CA ALA A 305 -3.24 11.33 8.85
C ALA A 305 -2.83 11.84 7.47
N ALA A 306 -2.28 10.92 6.68
CA ALA A 306 -2.11 11.06 5.24
C ALA A 306 -2.66 9.80 4.57
N VAL A 307 -3.70 9.97 3.75
CA VAL A 307 -4.40 8.85 3.10
C VAL A 307 -4.48 9.05 1.61
N VAL A 308 -4.10 8.01 0.86
CA VAL A 308 -4.28 7.95 -0.58
C VAL A 308 -5.73 7.57 -0.89
N VAL A 309 -6.43 8.35 -1.72
CA VAL A 309 -7.83 8.10 -2.11
C VAL A 309 -8.03 8.32 -3.61
N PRO A 310 -8.96 7.61 -4.27
CA PRO A 310 -9.35 7.95 -5.63
C PRO A 310 -10.18 9.25 -5.68
N ASP A 311 -10.31 9.83 -6.88
CA ASP A 311 -11.11 11.05 -7.09
C ASP A 311 -12.57 10.91 -6.62
N ASN A 312 -13.16 9.70 -6.66
CA ASN A 312 -14.54 9.47 -6.22
C ASN A 312 -14.80 9.94 -4.78
N VAL A 313 -13.84 9.79 -3.87
CA VAL A 313 -13.96 10.29 -2.50
C VAL A 313 -14.13 11.82 -2.45
N LEU A 314 -13.55 12.53 -3.43
CA LEU A 314 -13.56 13.99 -3.49
C LEU A 314 -14.87 14.57 -4.04
N PHE A 315 -15.55 13.86 -4.94
CA PHE A 315 -16.74 14.39 -5.63
C PHE A 315 -18.04 13.62 -5.40
N GLU A 316 -18.00 12.36 -4.95
CA GLU A 316 -19.22 11.54 -4.80
C GLU A 316 -20.25 12.25 -3.94
N ASP A 317 -21.49 12.33 -4.41
CA ASP A 317 -22.57 13.01 -3.71
C ASP A 317 -23.18 12.13 -2.60
N ASN A 318 -24.26 12.58 -1.97
CA ASN A 318 -24.98 11.85 -0.92
C ASN A 318 -24.04 11.44 0.23
N THR A 319 -23.72 10.14 0.34
CA THR A 319 -22.83 9.60 1.38
C THR A 319 -21.43 10.19 1.30
N GLY A 320 -20.88 10.36 0.10
CA GLY A 320 -19.56 10.96 -0.08
C GLY A 320 -19.53 12.42 0.40
N ARG A 321 -20.54 13.20 0.03
CA ARG A 321 -20.69 14.59 0.50
C ARG A 321 -20.84 14.68 2.02
N ARG A 322 -21.70 13.83 2.61
CA ARG A 322 -21.88 13.75 4.07
C ARG A 322 -20.56 13.41 4.77
N LEU A 323 -19.78 12.49 4.22
CA LEU A 323 -18.48 12.12 4.75
C LEU A 323 -17.48 13.27 4.68
N ARG A 324 -17.39 14.00 3.55
CA ARG A 324 -16.51 15.16 3.42
C ARG A 324 -16.89 16.29 4.38
N THR A 325 -18.19 16.55 4.54
CA THR A 325 -18.71 17.51 5.53
C THR A 325 -18.24 17.11 6.93
N TRP A 326 -18.49 15.86 7.31
CA TRP A 326 -18.14 15.30 8.62
C TRP A 326 -16.63 15.28 8.87
N LEU A 327 -15.82 14.91 7.86
CA LEU A 327 -14.36 15.01 7.91
C LEU A 327 -13.91 16.44 8.23
N MET A 328 -14.45 17.46 7.54
CA MET A 328 -14.07 18.86 7.76
C MET A 328 -14.63 19.47 9.06
N GLU A 329 -15.69 18.89 9.62
CA GLU A 329 -16.17 19.25 10.95
C GLU A 329 -15.24 18.70 12.05
N LEU A 330 -14.82 17.45 11.93
CA LEU A 330 -14.06 16.72 12.94
C LEU A 330 -12.54 16.90 12.86
N CYS A 331 -12.05 17.16 11.66
CA CYS A 331 -10.63 17.29 11.36
C CYS A 331 -10.35 18.60 10.67
N ASP A 332 -9.12 19.08 10.81
CA ASP A 332 -8.56 20.13 9.99
C ASP A 332 -7.93 19.48 8.75
N LEU A 333 -8.71 19.40 7.67
CA LEU A 333 -8.24 19.02 6.35
C LEU A 333 -7.46 20.20 5.75
N HIS A 334 -6.15 20.20 5.95
CA HIS A 334 -5.32 21.34 5.58
C HIS A 334 -4.70 21.22 4.18
N THR A 335 -4.57 19.99 3.62
CA THR A 335 -3.91 19.81 2.32
C THR A 335 -4.45 18.64 1.52
N VAL A 336 -4.62 18.84 0.21
CA VAL A 336 -4.92 17.82 -0.80
C VAL A 336 -3.84 17.87 -1.87
N LEU A 337 -3.16 16.75 -2.10
CA LEU A 337 -2.23 16.57 -3.21
C LEU A 337 -2.91 15.78 -4.31
N ARG A 338 -3.13 16.37 -5.49
CA ARG A 338 -3.61 15.62 -6.66
C ARG A 338 -2.43 14.92 -7.31
N LEU A 339 -2.44 13.60 -7.34
CA LEU A 339 -1.32 12.80 -7.85
C LEU A 339 -1.37 12.68 -9.39
N PRO A 340 -0.20 12.50 -10.03
CA PRO A 340 -0.14 12.25 -11.46
C PRO A 340 -0.69 10.88 -11.81
N THR A 341 -1.10 10.71 -13.07
CA THR A 341 -1.58 9.43 -13.60
C THR A 341 -0.41 8.50 -13.92
N GLY A 342 -0.70 7.20 -14.06
CA GLY A 342 0.29 6.20 -14.48
C GLY A 342 1.27 5.74 -13.41
N ILE A 343 1.19 6.28 -12.18
CA ILE A 343 2.07 5.90 -11.06
C ILE A 343 1.61 4.64 -10.31
N PHE A 344 0.34 4.26 -10.42
CA PHE A 344 -0.22 3.04 -9.84
C PHE A 344 -0.38 1.93 -10.89
N TYR A 345 -0.52 0.69 -10.42
CA TYR A 345 -0.71 -0.48 -11.28
C TYR A 345 -1.97 -0.37 -12.17
N ALA A 346 -3.04 0.19 -11.62
CA ALA A 346 -4.29 0.44 -12.31
C ALA A 346 -4.17 1.72 -13.15
N GLN A 347 -3.86 1.53 -14.43
CA GLN A 347 -3.77 2.63 -15.40
C GLN A 347 -5.13 3.34 -15.50
N GLY A 348 -5.12 4.67 -15.40
CA GLY A 348 -6.32 5.50 -15.46
C GLY A 348 -6.94 5.90 -14.10
N VAL A 349 -6.55 5.25 -13.00
CA VAL A 349 -7.05 5.66 -11.67
C VAL A 349 -6.41 6.98 -11.26
N LYS A 350 -7.23 8.03 -11.19
CA LYS A 350 -6.86 9.34 -10.65
C LYS A 350 -6.95 9.28 -9.12
N THR A 351 -5.84 9.62 -8.47
CA THR A 351 -5.67 9.51 -7.01
C THR A 351 -5.20 10.81 -6.40
N ASN A 352 -5.39 10.94 -5.09
CA ASN A 352 -5.06 12.10 -4.29
C ASN A 352 -4.51 11.66 -2.95
N VAL A 353 -3.77 12.53 -2.27
CA VAL A 353 -3.44 12.36 -0.84
C VAL A 353 -4.17 13.42 -0.05
N LEU A 354 -4.96 13.00 0.93
CA LEU A 354 -5.58 13.88 1.92
C LEU A 354 -4.68 13.95 3.16
N PHE A 355 -4.30 15.16 3.57
CA PHE A 355 -3.59 15.40 4.82
C PHE A 355 -4.49 16.16 5.79
N PHE A 356 -4.72 15.58 6.97
CA PHE A 356 -5.59 16.19 7.97
C PHE A 356 -5.19 15.86 9.40
N THR A 357 -5.60 16.74 10.31
CA THR A 357 -5.37 16.60 11.76
C THR A 357 -6.70 16.46 12.49
N ARG A 358 -6.84 15.51 13.41
CA ARG A 358 -8.04 15.36 14.24
C ARG A 358 -8.16 16.53 15.19
N GLY A 359 -9.28 17.23 15.12
CA GLY A 359 -9.60 18.35 15.99
C GLY A 359 -9.65 17.98 17.47
N LYS A 360 -9.50 18.98 18.33
CA LYS A 360 -9.80 18.84 19.77
C LYS A 360 -11.30 18.96 20.06
N THR A 361 -12.04 19.53 19.12
CA THR A 361 -13.50 19.67 19.11
C THR A 361 -14.07 18.90 17.93
N ASP A 362 -15.36 18.58 17.98
CA ASP A 362 -16.06 17.87 16.90
C ASP A 362 -16.79 18.83 15.94
N ARG A 363 -16.34 20.08 15.84
CA ARG A 363 -16.99 21.10 15.00
C ARG A 363 -15.97 22.10 14.44
N ALA A 364 -16.20 22.47 13.18
CA ALA A 364 -15.56 23.58 12.48
C ALA A 364 -14.02 23.59 12.56
N ASN A 365 -13.38 22.43 12.39
CA ASN A 365 -11.91 22.35 12.44
C ASN A 365 -11.24 22.80 11.13
N THR A 366 -11.76 22.41 9.95
CA THR A 366 -11.25 22.91 8.67
C THR A 366 -11.69 24.35 8.42
N GLN A 367 -10.71 25.24 8.25
CA GLN A 367 -10.93 26.65 7.89
C GLN A 367 -10.64 26.93 6.41
N ALA A 368 -9.61 26.28 5.87
CA ALA A 368 -9.23 26.35 4.47
C ALA A 368 -8.45 25.09 4.08
N VAL A 369 -8.55 24.70 2.82
CA VAL A 369 -7.86 23.56 2.23
C VAL A 369 -6.87 24.06 1.19
N TRP A 370 -5.62 23.64 1.30
CA TRP A 370 -4.62 23.87 0.26
C TRP A 370 -4.62 22.72 -0.73
N VAL A 371 -4.73 23.01 -2.02
CA VAL A 371 -4.67 22.00 -3.09
C VAL A 371 -3.37 22.18 -3.86
N TYR A 372 -2.61 21.10 -4.01
CA TYR A 372 -1.45 21.04 -4.90
C TYR A 372 -1.78 20.16 -6.12
N ASP A 373 -1.72 20.72 -7.32
CA ASP A 373 -1.93 19.99 -8.55
C ASP A 373 -0.61 19.45 -9.11
N LEU A 374 -0.29 18.19 -8.77
CA LEU A 374 0.81 17.40 -9.34
C LEU A 374 0.28 16.47 -10.45
N ARG A 375 -0.78 16.87 -11.16
CA ARG A 375 -1.43 16.04 -12.18
C ARG A 375 -1.41 16.71 -13.54
N ALA A 376 -1.95 17.92 -13.64
CA ALA A 376 -2.06 18.64 -14.91
C ALA A 376 -0.68 18.95 -15.50
N ASN A 377 -0.51 18.75 -16.81
CA ASN A 377 0.75 19.02 -17.53
C ASN A 377 1.98 18.32 -16.92
N MET A 378 1.79 17.15 -16.32
CA MET A 378 2.89 16.30 -15.85
C MET A 378 3.31 15.31 -16.95
N PRO A 379 4.58 14.90 -16.99
CA PRO A 379 5.03 13.87 -17.92
C PRO A 379 4.28 12.55 -17.66
N ALA A 380 4.08 11.77 -18.73
CA ALA A 380 3.52 10.43 -18.60
C ALA A 380 4.46 9.51 -17.82
N PHE A 381 4.05 9.12 -16.61
CA PHE A 381 4.81 8.19 -15.78
C PHE A 381 4.60 6.74 -16.23
N GLY A 382 5.65 5.94 -16.08
CA GLY A 382 5.62 4.52 -16.44
C GLY A 382 7.02 3.91 -16.44
N LYS A 383 7.21 2.82 -17.20
CA LYS A 383 8.50 2.11 -17.25
C LYS A 383 9.65 2.98 -17.79
N THR A 384 9.36 3.91 -18.70
CA THR A 384 10.36 4.78 -19.35
C THR A 384 10.66 6.04 -18.56
N ARG A 385 9.68 6.56 -17.81
CA ARG A 385 9.84 7.67 -16.86
C ARG A 385 9.24 7.25 -15.52
N PRO A 386 10.01 6.59 -14.65
CA PRO A 386 9.53 6.21 -13.33
C PRO A 386 9.29 7.47 -12.48
N LEU A 387 8.36 7.38 -11.54
CA LEU A 387 8.19 8.39 -10.50
C LEU A 387 9.44 8.40 -9.61
N THR A 388 9.88 9.59 -9.18
CA THR A 388 11.09 9.77 -8.36
C THR A 388 10.83 10.73 -7.21
N VAL A 389 11.71 10.75 -6.21
CA VAL A 389 11.64 11.69 -5.08
C VAL A 389 11.69 13.15 -5.55
N ALA A 390 12.47 13.43 -6.60
CA ALA A 390 12.60 14.77 -7.17
C ALA A 390 11.26 15.33 -7.71
N ASP A 391 10.34 14.46 -8.15
CA ASP A 391 9.04 14.87 -8.66
C ASP A 391 8.14 15.49 -7.55
N PHE A 392 8.45 15.24 -6.27
CA PHE A 392 7.74 15.80 -5.12
C PHE A 392 8.43 17.02 -4.50
N ALA A 393 9.63 17.41 -4.94
CA ALA A 393 10.44 18.42 -4.26
C ALA A 393 9.74 19.79 -4.15
N GLU A 394 9.08 20.24 -5.22
CA GLU A 394 8.33 21.51 -5.21
C GLU A 394 7.10 21.45 -4.30
N PHE A 395 6.41 20.30 -4.27
CA PHE A 395 5.29 20.09 -3.36
C PHE A 395 5.76 20.09 -1.90
N GLU A 396 6.83 19.40 -1.57
CA GLU A 396 7.36 19.37 -0.20
C GLU A 396 7.78 20.76 0.28
N ALA A 397 8.43 21.54 -0.59
CA ALA A 397 8.78 22.92 -0.30
C ALA A 397 7.54 23.80 -0.06
N ALA A 398 6.48 23.62 -0.86
CA ALA A 398 5.22 24.35 -0.73
C ALA A 398 4.40 23.92 0.51
N PHE A 399 4.42 22.63 0.86
CA PHE A 399 3.74 22.09 2.04
C PHE A 399 4.31 22.68 3.33
N GLY A 400 5.64 22.80 3.37
CA GLY A 400 6.42 23.33 4.48
C GLY A 400 6.88 22.27 5.49
N VAL A 401 7.57 22.71 6.54
CA VAL A 401 8.22 21.81 7.51
C VAL A 401 7.33 21.37 8.67
N ASP A 402 6.13 21.92 8.79
CA ASP A 402 5.22 21.60 9.88
C ASP A 402 4.31 20.42 9.48
N PRO A 403 4.35 19.28 10.19
CA PRO A 403 3.54 18.10 9.86
C PRO A 403 2.02 18.31 10.01
N TYR A 404 1.60 19.40 10.68
CA TYR A 404 0.20 19.80 10.82
C TYR A 404 -0.24 20.83 9.77
N GLY A 405 0.63 21.15 8.82
CA GLY A 405 0.35 22.06 7.73
C GLY A 405 0.13 23.52 8.12
N LYS A 406 0.69 23.98 9.25
CA LYS A 406 0.62 25.39 9.70
C LYS A 406 1.86 26.21 9.35
N ALA A 407 2.76 25.66 8.53
CA ALA A 407 3.85 26.44 7.94
C ALA A 407 3.30 27.62 7.12
N GLY A 408 4.09 28.68 6.97
CA GLY A 408 3.73 29.81 6.11
C GLY A 408 3.64 29.35 4.65
N ARG A 409 2.46 29.49 4.05
CA ARG A 409 2.14 29.04 2.69
C ARG A 409 1.70 30.22 1.84
N THR A 410 2.01 30.16 0.55
CA THR A 410 1.69 31.21 -0.42
C THR A 410 0.81 30.64 -1.51
N ASP A 411 -0.35 31.26 -1.73
CA ASP A 411 -1.20 30.96 -2.88
C ASP A 411 -0.49 31.42 -4.15
N GLN A 412 -0.28 30.50 -5.09
CA GLN A 412 0.46 30.74 -6.33
C GLN A 412 -0.43 31.25 -7.47
N GLY A 413 -1.73 31.47 -7.23
CA GLY A 413 -2.68 31.94 -8.22
C GLY A 413 -3.07 30.88 -9.26
N GLU A 414 -3.86 31.29 -10.25
CA GLU A 414 -4.45 30.39 -11.26
C GLU A 414 -3.43 29.76 -12.22
N THR A 415 -2.21 30.27 -12.28
CA THR A 415 -1.12 29.71 -13.08
C THR A 415 -0.19 28.82 -12.27
N GLY A 416 -0.27 28.87 -10.94
CA GLY A 416 0.54 28.06 -10.04
C GLY A 416 -0.08 26.71 -9.72
N ARG A 417 0.71 25.82 -9.11
CA ARG A 417 0.27 24.48 -8.72
C ARG A 417 -0.30 24.42 -7.30
N PHE A 418 -0.08 25.43 -6.47
CA PHE A 418 -0.51 25.43 -5.07
C PHE A 418 -1.45 26.60 -4.74
N ARG A 419 -2.71 26.29 -4.39
CA ARG A 419 -3.75 27.29 -4.10
C ARG A 419 -4.54 26.96 -2.84
N CYS A 420 -5.08 28.00 -2.21
CA CYS A 420 -5.86 27.91 -0.99
C CYS A 420 -7.34 28.17 -1.26
N PHE A 421 -8.22 27.31 -0.73
CA PHE A 421 -9.67 27.44 -0.85
C PHE A 421 -10.28 27.50 0.55
N THR A 422 -11.07 28.54 0.84
CA THR A 422 -11.71 28.68 2.15
C THR A 422 -12.82 27.66 2.34
N ARG A 423 -13.17 27.38 3.60
CA ARG A 423 -14.28 26.48 3.93
C ARG A 423 -15.58 26.91 3.24
N GLU A 424 -15.86 28.22 3.17
CA GLU A 424 -17.04 28.79 2.51
C GLU A 424 -17.04 28.52 1.00
N GLN A 425 -15.92 28.73 0.31
CA GLN A 425 -15.79 28.42 -1.11
C GLN A 425 -16.03 26.93 -1.39
N ILE A 426 -15.61 26.06 -0.47
CA ILE A 426 -15.85 24.62 -0.58
C ILE A 426 -17.33 24.28 -0.30
N MET A 427 -17.99 24.98 0.65
CA MET A 427 -19.44 24.82 0.89
C MET A 427 -20.26 25.20 -0.34
N GLU A 428 -19.91 26.29 -1.02
CA GLU A 428 -20.56 26.74 -2.26
C GLU A 428 -20.46 25.68 -3.37
N ARG A 429 -19.41 24.85 -3.33
CA ARG A 429 -19.20 23.70 -4.23
C ARG A 429 -19.87 22.42 -3.72
N ASN A 430 -20.83 22.51 -2.81
CA ASN A 430 -21.48 21.35 -2.20
C ASN A 430 -20.49 20.40 -1.51
N ASP A 431 -19.46 20.97 -0.86
CA ASP A 431 -18.35 20.24 -0.25
C ASP A 431 -17.59 19.32 -1.21
N ASN A 432 -17.62 19.60 -2.52
CA ASN A 432 -16.83 18.90 -3.52
C ASN A 432 -15.36 19.36 -3.46
N LEU A 433 -14.46 18.41 -3.20
CA LEU A 433 -13.01 18.62 -3.08
C LEU A 433 -12.24 18.33 -4.38
N ASP A 434 -12.91 17.88 -5.45
CA ASP A 434 -12.30 17.75 -6.77
C ASP A 434 -12.18 19.15 -7.40
N ILE A 435 -11.12 19.84 -6.99
CA ILE A 435 -10.81 21.20 -7.38
C ILE A 435 -9.63 21.17 -8.34
N ALA A 436 -9.88 21.63 -9.58
CA ALA A 436 -8.90 21.76 -10.64
C ALA A 436 -9.02 23.16 -11.26
N TRP A 437 -7.90 23.75 -11.66
CA TRP A 437 -7.87 25.07 -12.33
C TRP A 437 -6.83 25.15 -13.45
N LEU A 438 -5.79 24.31 -13.39
CA LEU A 438 -4.87 24.14 -14.50
C LEU A 438 -5.55 23.30 -15.59
N ARG A 439 -5.46 23.76 -16.84
CA ARG A 439 -5.90 23.00 -18.01
C ARG A 439 -4.83 22.00 -18.41
N ASP A 440 -5.25 20.81 -18.82
CA ASP A 440 -4.34 19.81 -19.36
C ASP A 440 -4.15 20.08 -20.86
N GLU A 441 -2.94 20.43 -21.29
CA GLU A 441 -2.66 20.71 -22.72
C GLU A 441 -2.85 19.46 -23.61
N SER A 442 -2.99 18.27 -23.02
CA SER A 442 -3.38 17.04 -23.72
C SER A 442 -4.89 16.91 -23.96
N GLU A 443 -5.76 17.49 -23.12
CA GLU A 443 -7.20 17.58 -23.40
C GLU A 443 -7.46 18.58 -24.54
N ASP A 444 -6.59 19.60 -24.68
CA ASP A 444 -6.55 20.50 -25.83
C ASP A 444 -6.27 19.77 -27.16
N ILE A 445 -5.70 18.55 -27.18
CA ILE A 445 -5.53 17.80 -28.44
C ILE A 445 -6.88 17.28 -28.93
N GLU A 446 -7.75 16.81 -28.02
CA GLU A 446 -9.12 16.37 -28.34
C GLU A 446 -10.03 17.57 -28.72
N GLU A 447 -9.91 18.70 -28.03
CA GLU A 447 -10.65 19.93 -28.39
C GLU A 447 -10.10 20.66 -29.63
N ARG A 448 -8.84 20.39 -30.02
CA ARG A 448 -8.21 20.91 -31.26
C ARG A 448 -8.27 19.93 -32.44
N LEU A 449 -8.99 18.81 -32.32
CA LEU A 449 -9.31 17.97 -33.47
C LEU A 449 -10.21 18.78 -34.43
N SER A 450 -9.58 19.51 -35.35
CA SER A 450 -10.29 20.19 -36.44
C SER A 450 -10.46 19.30 -37.67
N ASP A 451 -9.74 18.17 -37.71
CA ASP A 451 -9.80 17.19 -38.78
C ASP A 451 -10.96 16.20 -38.53
N PRO A 452 -11.95 16.09 -39.44
CA PRO A 452 -13.09 15.19 -39.29
C PRO A 452 -12.71 13.73 -39.04
N ASP A 453 -11.57 13.26 -39.55
CA ASP A 453 -11.14 11.87 -39.39
C ASP A 453 -10.65 11.59 -37.96
N ASP A 454 -9.99 12.55 -37.33
CA ASP A 454 -9.53 12.42 -35.94
C ASP A 454 -10.69 12.55 -34.94
N ILE A 455 -11.66 13.44 -35.21
CA ILE A 455 -12.91 13.53 -34.44
C ILE A 455 -13.66 12.20 -34.51
N ALA A 456 -13.78 11.61 -35.72
CA ALA A 456 -14.43 10.32 -35.90
C ALA A 456 -13.70 9.20 -35.14
N ALA A 457 -12.36 9.19 -35.13
CA ALA A 457 -11.57 8.23 -34.38
C ALA A 457 -11.78 8.37 -32.86
N ALA A 458 -11.77 9.59 -32.33
CA ALA A 458 -12.03 9.85 -30.91
C ALA A 458 -13.46 9.44 -30.50
N ILE A 459 -14.46 9.78 -31.31
CA ILE A 459 -15.85 9.33 -31.10
C ILE A 459 -15.94 7.80 -31.10
N ILE A 460 -15.25 7.11 -32.01
CA ILE A 460 -15.24 5.64 -32.05
C ILE A 460 -14.61 5.05 -30.78
N VAL A 461 -13.53 5.64 -30.27
CA VAL A 461 -12.88 5.18 -29.03
C VAL A 461 -13.82 5.37 -27.83
N HIS A 462 -14.45 6.53 -27.69
CA HIS A 462 -15.39 6.78 -26.60
C HIS A 462 -16.65 5.92 -26.70
N LEU A 463 -17.22 5.75 -27.90
CA LEU A 463 -18.37 4.87 -28.09
C LEU A 463 -18.04 3.42 -27.80
N ARG A 464 -16.82 2.95 -28.10
CA ARG A 464 -16.36 1.61 -27.73
C ARG A 464 -16.22 1.44 -26.22
N ALA A 465 -15.64 2.41 -25.54
CA ALA A 465 -15.53 2.38 -24.08
C ALA A 465 -16.93 2.38 -23.42
N ALA A 466 -17.85 3.22 -23.92
CA ALA A 466 -19.22 3.25 -23.44
C ALA A 466 -19.99 1.95 -23.76
N LEU A 467 -19.76 1.35 -24.93
CA LEU A 467 -20.32 0.03 -25.28
C LEU A 467 -19.80 -1.07 -24.38
N GLU A 468 -18.49 -1.07 -24.06
CA GLU A 468 -17.88 -2.05 -23.16
C GLU A 468 -18.44 -1.91 -21.73
N GLU A 469 -18.70 -0.69 -21.27
CA GLU A 469 -19.40 -0.44 -19.99
C GLU A 469 -20.88 -0.91 -20.02
N ILE A 470 -21.59 -0.66 -21.13
CA ILE A 470 -23.00 -1.10 -21.28
C ILE A 470 -23.08 -2.63 -21.40
N GLU A 471 -22.18 -3.27 -22.14
CA GLU A 471 -22.08 -4.73 -22.25
C GLU A 471 -21.80 -5.34 -20.88
N GLY A 472 -20.85 -4.78 -20.12
CA GLY A 472 -20.62 -5.16 -18.72
C GLY A 472 -21.88 -5.05 -17.86
N LEU A 473 -22.64 -3.95 -18.00
CA LEU A 473 -23.91 -3.76 -17.28
C LEU A 473 -25.00 -4.74 -17.72
N THR A 474 -25.01 -5.15 -19.00
CA THR A 474 -25.99 -6.07 -19.56
C THR A 474 -25.72 -7.51 -19.11
N GLU A 475 -24.43 -7.91 -19.09
CA GLU A 475 -23.99 -9.17 -18.49
C GLU A 475 -24.30 -9.23 -16.98
N GLU A 476 -24.19 -8.10 -16.27
CA GLU A 476 -24.61 -7.98 -14.87
C GLU A 476 -26.12 -8.22 -14.67
N ILE A 477 -26.98 -7.69 -15.57
CA ILE A 477 -28.43 -7.88 -15.51
C ILE A 477 -28.82 -9.33 -15.84
N GLU A 478 -28.18 -9.95 -16.83
CA GLU A 478 -28.43 -11.37 -17.17
C GLU A 478 -27.99 -12.32 -16.04
N ALA A 479 -26.89 -11.99 -15.34
CA ALA A 479 -26.46 -12.71 -14.14
C ALA A 479 -27.45 -12.56 -12.96
N GLU A 480 -28.05 -11.38 -12.77
CA GLU A 480 -29.11 -11.18 -11.78
C GLU A 480 -30.36 -11.99 -12.11
N THR A 481 -30.74 -12.06 -13.39
CA THR A 481 -31.96 -12.77 -13.84
C THR A 481 -31.82 -14.29 -13.66
N SER A 482 -30.63 -14.84 -13.93
CA SER A 482 -30.33 -16.27 -13.74
C SER A 482 -30.19 -16.67 -12.26
N SER A 483 -29.80 -15.74 -11.36
CA SER A 483 -29.74 -15.98 -9.91
C SER A 483 -31.12 -15.98 -9.22
N GLN A 484 -32.18 -15.51 -9.89
CA GLN A 484 -33.56 -15.51 -9.38
C GLN A 484 -34.39 -16.71 -9.86
N GLU A 485 -33.86 -17.54 -10.77
CA GLU A 485 -34.54 -18.70 -11.38
C GLU A 485 -34.16 -20.07 -10.79
N GLU A 486 -33.55 -20.15 -9.59
CA GLU A 486 -33.50 -21.42 -8.84
C GLU A 486 -34.69 -21.53 -7.87
N PRO A 487 -35.71 -22.39 -8.13
CA PRO A 487 -36.76 -22.66 -7.16
C PRO A 487 -36.35 -23.79 -6.21
N ALA A 488 -36.46 -23.48 -4.91
CA ALA A 488 -36.73 -24.30 -3.72
C ALA A 488 -36.29 -25.79 -3.68
#